data_AF-A0A9P5HIE2-F1
#
_entry.id   AF-A0A9P5HIE2-F1
#
_cell.length_a   1.000
_cell.length_b   1.000
_cell.length_c   1.000
_cell.angle_alpha   90.00
_cell.angle_beta   90.00
_cell.angle_gamma   90.00
#
_symmetry.space_group_name_H-M   'P 1'
#
loop_
_entity.id
_entity.type
_entity.pdbx_description
1 polymer ?
#
loop_
_entity_poly.entity_id
_entity_poly.type
_entity_poly.pdbx_seq_one_letter_code
_entity_poly.pdbx_strand_id
1 'polypeptide(L)'
;MWSKNILLDNIYINSTSHSSQPARNTDGVDTLFSDGVTFRNMYIRNGDDAIAIKGNSTNILVEDSIFDNSLGLAFGSLGQYFGKTEIVENVIARRIKFYGTRYASYVKTWTGDQVNYPPNGGGGGLGYLRNVSKY
;
A
#
# COMPACT_ATOMS: atom_id res chain seq x y z
N MET A 1 -8.22 -3.82 -3.87
CA MET A 1 -8.83 -5.16 -4.03
C MET A 1 -9.36 -5.64 -2.69
N TRP A 2 -10.45 -6.43 -2.70
CA TRP A 2 -10.99 -7.14 -1.54
C TRP A 2 -10.92 -8.64 -1.84
N SER A 3 -10.00 -9.36 -1.21
CA SER A 3 -9.66 -10.72 -1.64
C SER A 3 -9.17 -11.60 -0.49
N LYS A 4 -9.26 -12.92 -0.69
CA LYS A 4 -8.74 -13.90 0.25
C LYS A 4 -7.96 -15.00 -0.46
N ASN A 5 -6.80 -15.38 0.08
CA ASN A 5 -5.96 -16.48 -0.39
C ASN A 5 -5.59 -16.38 -1.88
N ILE A 6 -4.92 -15.29 -2.25
CA ILE A 6 -4.51 -15.07 -3.64
C ILE A 6 -3.00 -14.86 -3.78
N LEU A 7 -2.48 -15.27 -4.93
CA LEU A 7 -1.13 -15.04 -5.37
C LEU A 7 -1.16 -14.13 -6.60
N LEU A 8 -0.44 -13.02 -6.51
CA LEU A 8 -0.06 -12.19 -7.64
C LEU A 8 1.42 -12.47 -7.88
N ASP A 9 1.72 -13.12 -9.00
CA ASP A 9 3.08 -13.54 -9.36
C ASP A 9 3.43 -13.11 -10.78
N ASN A 10 4.68 -12.69 -10.98
CA ASN A 10 5.25 -12.30 -12.27
C ASN A 10 4.42 -11.22 -13.00
N ILE A 11 4.03 -10.18 -12.26
CA ILE A 11 3.25 -9.06 -12.81
C ILE A 11 4.18 -7.87 -13.07
N TYR A 12 4.03 -7.29 -14.27
CA TYR A 12 4.71 -6.09 -14.69
C TYR A 12 3.72 -4.91 -14.79
N ILE A 13 3.99 -3.84 -14.05
CA ILE A 13 3.22 -2.60 -14.05
C ILE A 13 4.15 -1.44 -14.41
N ASN A 14 3.77 -0.65 -15.42
CA ASN A 14 4.48 0.56 -15.81
C ASN A 14 3.51 1.69 -16.15
N SER A 15 3.49 2.71 -15.30
CA SER A 15 2.72 3.94 -15.46
C SER A 15 3.67 5.13 -15.52
N THR A 16 4.41 5.24 -16.61
CA THR A 16 5.32 6.38 -16.87
C THR A 16 4.59 7.48 -17.63
N SER A 17 4.68 8.71 -17.15
CA SER A 17 4.26 9.90 -17.92
C SER A 17 5.39 10.37 -18.82
N HIS A 18 5.06 10.69 -20.07
CA HIS A 18 5.97 11.26 -21.06
C HIS A 18 5.79 12.78 -21.26
N SER A 19 4.96 13.41 -20.41
CA SER A 19 4.75 14.85 -20.40
C SER A 19 5.51 15.52 -19.24
N SER A 20 5.40 16.84 -19.13
CA SER A 20 5.88 17.57 -17.95
C SER A 20 5.09 17.28 -16.67
N GLN A 21 3.92 16.63 -16.79
CA GLN A 21 3.09 16.27 -15.64
C GLN A 21 3.45 14.88 -15.12
N PRO A 22 3.61 14.69 -13.81
CA PRO A 22 3.89 13.37 -13.24
C PRO A 22 2.66 12.45 -13.33
N ALA A 23 2.88 11.13 -13.33
CA ALA A 23 1.83 10.12 -13.24
C ALA A 23 1.25 10.06 -11.82
N ARG A 24 0.26 10.91 -11.52
CA ARG A 24 -0.37 11.03 -10.19
C ARG A 24 -1.29 9.85 -9.90
N ASN A 25 -1.31 9.38 -8.64
CA ASN A 25 -2.29 8.40 -8.13
C ASN A 25 -2.33 7.11 -8.97
N THR A 26 -1.15 6.67 -9.42
CA THR A 26 -0.98 5.46 -10.24
C THR A 26 -0.52 4.29 -9.39
N ASP A 27 -1.10 4.12 -8.20
CA ASP A 27 -0.77 3.05 -7.25
C ASP A 27 -0.71 1.69 -7.98
N GLY A 28 0.29 0.87 -7.69
CA GLY A 28 0.47 -0.40 -8.38
C GLY A 28 -0.60 -1.41 -7.95
N VAL A 29 -0.71 -1.66 -6.64
CA VAL A 29 -1.79 -2.46 -6.06
C VAL A 29 -2.23 -1.91 -4.70
N ASP A 30 -3.54 -1.72 -4.55
CA ASP A 30 -4.15 -1.41 -3.26
C ASP A 30 -4.83 -2.65 -2.69
N THR A 31 -4.48 -3.05 -1.46
CA THR A 31 -5.31 -3.99 -0.69
C THR A 31 -6.38 -3.23 0.07
N LEU A 32 -7.49 -3.89 0.40
CA LEU A 32 -8.53 -3.41 1.31
C LEU A 32 -9.34 -4.62 1.76
N PHE A 33 -9.65 -4.79 3.06
CA PHE A 33 -10.40 -5.96 3.53
C PHE A 33 -9.84 -7.31 3.01
N SER A 34 -8.52 -7.48 3.00
CA SER A 34 -7.87 -8.61 2.32
C SER A 34 -7.08 -9.51 3.27
N ASP A 35 -7.09 -10.82 3.03
CA ASP A 35 -6.45 -11.80 3.91
C ASP A 35 -5.69 -12.89 3.13
N GLY A 36 -4.44 -13.16 3.49
CA GLY A 36 -3.66 -14.23 2.84
C GLY A 36 -3.28 -13.86 1.40
N VAL A 37 -2.69 -12.68 1.21
CA VAL A 37 -2.27 -12.20 -0.10
C VAL A 37 -0.76 -12.33 -0.24
N THR A 38 -0.30 -12.93 -1.33
CA THR A 38 1.12 -12.94 -1.69
C THR A 38 1.34 -12.13 -2.97
N PHE A 39 2.22 -11.15 -2.90
CA PHE A 39 2.80 -10.43 -4.03
C PHE A 39 4.22 -10.94 -4.24
N ARG A 40 4.50 -11.54 -5.38
CA ARG A 40 5.80 -12.14 -5.69
C ARG A 40 6.25 -11.75 -7.10
N ASN A 41 7.56 -11.57 -7.29
CA ASN A 41 8.14 -11.28 -8.60
C ASN A 41 7.46 -10.08 -9.30
N MET A 42 7.11 -9.04 -8.55
CA MET A 42 6.45 -7.87 -9.09
C MET A 42 7.50 -6.90 -9.63
N TYR A 43 7.27 -6.32 -10.81
CA TYR A 43 7.95 -5.09 -11.24
C TYR A 43 6.93 -3.97 -11.28
N ILE A 44 7.15 -2.91 -10.50
CA ILE A 44 6.22 -1.78 -10.42
C ILE A 44 6.99 -0.49 -10.64
N ARG A 45 6.72 0.15 -11.78
CA ARG A 45 7.13 1.52 -12.06
C ARG A 45 5.91 2.43 -12.15
N ASN A 46 5.80 3.39 -11.25
CA ASN A 46 4.66 4.31 -11.23
C ASN A 46 5.04 5.68 -10.65
N GLY A 47 4.06 6.52 -10.35
CA GLY A 47 4.27 7.81 -9.67
C GLY A 47 3.63 7.94 -8.29
N ASP A 48 3.13 6.83 -7.72
CA ASP A 48 2.51 6.77 -6.40
C ASP A 48 2.94 5.48 -5.65
N ASP A 49 2.16 4.97 -4.70
CA ASP A 49 2.48 3.75 -3.94
C ASP A 49 2.72 2.54 -4.85
N ALA A 50 3.79 1.77 -4.63
CA ALA A 50 4.00 0.55 -5.40
C ALA A 50 2.94 -0.48 -4.99
N ILE A 51 2.79 -0.64 -3.68
CA ILE A 51 1.72 -1.40 -3.06
C ILE A 51 1.26 -0.59 -1.83
N ALA A 52 -0.04 -0.34 -1.72
CA ALA A 52 -0.63 0.24 -0.53
C ALA A 52 -1.46 -0.81 0.23
N ILE A 53 -1.02 -1.14 1.44
CA ILE A 53 -1.72 -2.05 2.34
C ILE A 53 -2.73 -1.24 3.15
N LYS A 54 -3.98 -1.12 2.66
CA LYS A 54 -5.03 -0.33 3.33
C LYS A 54 -5.72 -1.13 4.44
N GLY A 55 -6.64 -0.46 5.12
CA GLY A 55 -7.39 -0.97 6.26
C GLY A 55 -7.98 -2.37 6.09
N ASN A 56 -7.95 -3.11 7.18
CA ASN A 56 -8.45 -4.47 7.33
C ASN A 56 -7.75 -5.47 6.39
N SER A 57 -6.43 -5.30 6.23
CA SER A 57 -5.60 -6.21 5.45
C SER A 57 -4.64 -6.99 6.33
N THR A 58 -4.68 -8.32 6.27
CA THR A 58 -3.92 -9.22 7.14
C THR A 58 -3.20 -10.32 6.38
N ASN A 59 -2.13 -10.85 6.97
CA ASN A 59 -1.39 -12.00 6.44
C ASN A 59 -0.92 -11.74 5.00
N ILE A 60 -0.13 -10.67 4.85
CA ILE A 60 0.35 -10.18 3.56
C ILE A 60 1.83 -10.50 3.42
N LEU A 61 2.22 -11.10 2.30
CA LEU A 61 3.60 -11.31 1.92
C LEU A 61 3.91 -10.49 0.67
N VAL A 62 4.95 -9.67 0.71
CA VAL A 62 5.54 -9.01 -0.45
C VAL A 62 6.97 -9.50 -0.58
N GLU A 63 7.32 -10.16 -1.68
CA GLU A 63 8.67 -10.66 -1.86
C GLU A 63 9.19 -10.62 -3.29
N ASP A 64 10.52 -10.66 -3.42
CA ASP A 64 11.24 -10.82 -4.70
C ASP A 64 10.83 -9.79 -5.76
N SER A 65 10.55 -8.56 -5.32
CA SER A 65 9.94 -7.53 -6.15
C SER A 65 10.84 -6.33 -6.37
N ILE A 66 10.57 -5.57 -7.41
CA ILE A 66 11.27 -4.35 -7.77
C ILE A 66 10.27 -3.20 -7.79
N PHE A 67 10.51 -2.20 -6.95
CA PHE A 67 9.79 -0.93 -6.99
C PHE A 67 10.70 0.14 -7.59
N ASP A 68 10.23 0.78 -8.65
CA ASP A 68 10.99 1.69 -9.48
C ASP A 68 10.24 3.03 -9.61
N ASN A 69 10.89 4.13 -9.22
CA ASN A 69 10.35 5.49 -9.26
C ASN A 69 9.01 5.70 -8.49
N SER A 70 8.68 4.77 -7.60
CA SER A 70 7.46 4.76 -6.79
C SER A 70 7.61 5.59 -5.48
N LEU A 71 6.53 5.77 -4.73
CA LEU A 71 6.62 6.15 -3.31
C LEU A 71 7.11 5.01 -2.42
N GLY A 72 6.84 3.75 -2.77
CA GLY A 72 7.27 2.54 -2.07
C GLY A 72 6.12 1.69 -1.51
N LEU A 73 6.41 0.88 -0.50
CA LEU A 73 5.40 0.09 0.23
C LEU A 73 4.70 0.97 1.27
N ALA A 74 3.45 1.34 1.01
CA ALA A 74 2.66 2.11 1.95
C ALA A 74 1.86 1.19 2.88
N PHE A 75 1.83 1.55 4.16
CA PHE A 75 0.87 1.04 5.12
C PHE A 75 -0.17 2.14 5.36
N GLY A 76 -1.37 1.94 4.80
CA GLY A 76 -2.47 2.88 4.87
C GLY A 76 -2.68 3.76 3.62
N SER A 77 -3.43 4.86 3.73
CA SER A 77 -3.83 5.48 4.99
C SER A 77 -4.73 4.61 5.88
N LEU A 78 -4.50 4.64 7.19
CA LEU A 78 -5.37 4.05 8.22
C LEU A 78 -6.08 5.13 9.03
N GLY A 79 -7.24 4.82 9.59
CA GLY A 79 -8.07 5.71 10.38
C GLY A 79 -9.00 6.61 9.55
N GLN A 80 -9.24 6.29 8.27
CA GLN A 80 -9.96 7.20 7.37
C GLN A 80 -11.45 7.36 7.73
N TYR A 81 -12.07 6.31 8.26
CA TYR A 81 -13.51 6.28 8.48
C TYR A 81 -13.88 6.55 9.94
N PHE A 82 -14.65 7.61 10.17
CA PHE A 82 -15.09 8.01 11.51
C PHE A 82 -15.79 6.88 12.26
N GLY A 83 -15.38 6.66 13.52
CA GLY A 83 -15.94 5.63 14.38
C GLY A 83 -15.63 4.19 13.94
N LYS A 84 -14.75 4.01 12.95
CA LYS A 84 -14.26 2.68 12.54
C LYS A 84 -12.85 2.46 13.07
N THR A 85 -12.52 1.19 13.29
CA THR A 85 -11.16 0.76 13.56
C THR A 85 -10.63 0.04 12.32
N GLU A 86 -9.50 0.48 11.78
CA GLU A 86 -8.84 -0.16 10.65
C GLU A 86 -7.55 -0.83 11.10
N ILE A 87 -7.40 -2.11 10.72
CA ILE A 87 -6.25 -2.91 11.16
C ILE A 87 -5.35 -3.28 9.98
N VAL A 88 -4.04 -3.29 10.22
CA VAL A 88 -3.08 -3.96 9.34
C VAL A 88 -2.18 -4.84 10.20
N GLU A 89 -2.13 -6.13 9.89
CA GLU A 89 -1.45 -7.09 10.75
C GLU A 89 -0.79 -8.24 9.97
N ASN A 90 0.34 -8.73 10.48
CA ASN A 90 1.07 -9.87 9.92
C ASN A 90 1.50 -9.59 8.48
N VAL A 91 2.35 -8.58 8.30
CA VAL A 91 2.92 -8.24 6.99
C VAL A 91 4.40 -8.52 6.97
N ILE A 92 4.84 -9.31 6.00
CA ILE A 92 6.26 -9.54 5.73
C ILE A 92 6.57 -8.95 4.34
N ALA A 93 7.54 -8.05 4.30
CA ALA A 93 8.11 -7.53 3.07
C ALA A 93 9.58 -7.95 3.01
N ARG A 94 10.01 -8.68 1.98
CA ARG A 94 11.40 -9.15 1.92
C ARG A 94 11.98 -9.20 0.53
N ARG A 95 13.30 -9.00 0.42
CA ARG A 95 14.02 -9.08 -0.87
C ARG A 95 13.40 -8.15 -1.93
N ILE A 96 13.03 -6.93 -1.52
CA ILE A 96 12.51 -5.88 -2.41
C ILE A 96 13.66 -4.95 -2.80
N LYS A 97 13.84 -4.73 -4.09
CA LYS A 97 14.79 -3.73 -4.62
C LYS A 97 14.06 -2.43 -4.89
N PHE A 98 14.68 -1.32 -4.52
CA PHE A 98 14.12 0.02 -4.67
C PHE A 98 15.02 0.84 -5.57
N TYR A 99 14.49 1.34 -6.68
CA TYR A 99 15.20 2.22 -7.62
C TYR A 99 14.46 3.55 -7.70
N GLY A 100 15.13 4.66 -7.42
CA GLY A 100 14.51 6.00 -7.44
C GLY A 100 13.24 6.13 -6.58
N THR A 101 13.02 5.22 -5.62
CA THR A 101 11.80 5.16 -4.82
C THR A 101 11.91 6.08 -3.61
N ARG A 102 10.85 6.82 -3.28
CA ARG A 102 10.91 7.92 -2.29
C ARG A 102 11.14 7.46 -0.84
N TYR A 103 10.38 6.49 -0.34
CA TYR A 103 10.39 6.15 1.10
C TYR A 103 10.81 4.70 1.42
N ALA A 104 10.94 3.85 0.40
CA ALA A 104 11.02 2.39 0.50
C ALA A 104 9.81 1.74 1.20
N SER A 105 9.56 2.04 2.47
CA SER A 105 8.35 1.66 3.22
C SER A 105 7.95 2.75 4.21
N TYR A 106 6.65 3.03 4.34
CA TYR A 106 6.18 4.11 5.20
C TYR A 106 4.73 3.91 5.66
N VAL A 107 4.38 4.55 6.79
CA VAL A 107 3.03 4.49 7.38
C VAL A 107 2.33 5.83 7.16
N LYS A 108 1.06 5.78 6.74
CA LYS A 108 0.18 6.93 6.61
C LYS A 108 -1.04 6.72 7.50
N THR A 109 -1.40 7.71 8.30
CA THR A 109 -2.62 7.68 9.13
C THR A 109 -3.39 8.98 8.95
N TRP A 110 -4.71 8.88 9.09
CA TRP A 110 -5.56 10.05 9.30
C TRP A 110 -5.47 10.53 10.74
N THR A 111 -5.82 11.79 10.95
CA THR A 111 -5.94 12.40 12.28
C THR A 111 -7.15 11.85 13.04
N GLY A 112 -7.16 12.03 14.36
CA GLY A 112 -8.29 11.67 15.22
C GLY A 112 -9.54 12.53 15.02
N ASP A 113 -9.44 13.62 14.27
CA ASP A 113 -10.58 14.45 13.88
C ASP A 113 -11.01 14.13 12.45
N GLN A 114 -12.32 14.13 12.21
CA GLN A 114 -12.87 14.01 10.87
C GLN A 114 -12.85 15.35 10.16
N VAL A 115 -12.15 15.41 9.02
CA VAL A 115 -12.15 16.53 8.09
C VAL A 115 -12.81 16.09 6.80
N ASN A 116 -13.97 16.66 6.48
CA ASN A 116 -14.82 16.26 5.33
C ASN A 116 -15.25 14.77 5.38
N TYR A 117 -15.54 14.18 4.23
CA TYR A 117 -15.99 12.80 4.10
C TYR A 117 -15.14 12.03 3.05
N PRO A 118 -14.86 10.72 3.25
CA PRO A 118 -14.12 9.90 2.29
C PRO A 118 -14.72 9.88 0.87
N PRO A 119 -13.91 9.69 -0.20
CA PRO A 119 -12.50 9.28 -0.19
C PRO A 119 -11.46 10.42 -0.13
N ASN A 120 -11.83 11.66 -0.43
CA ASN A 120 -10.90 12.82 -0.40
C ASN A 120 -11.20 13.72 0.81
N GLY A 121 -11.36 13.05 1.95
CA GLY A 121 -11.67 13.53 3.29
C GLY A 121 -11.69 12.32 4.24
N GLY A 122 -11.84 12.53 5.53
CA GLY A 122 -11.86 11.46 6.52
C GLY A 122 -11.19 11.83 7.82
N GLY A 123 -10.86 10.82 8.60
CA GLY A 123 -10.33 10.94 9.96
C GLY A 123 -11.37 10.64 11.02
N GLY A 124 -10.91 10.63 12.26
CA GLY A 124 -11.68 10.15 13.42
C GLY A 124 -11.96 8.66 13.46
N GLY A 125 -11.29 7.89 12.58
CA GLY A 125 -11.13 6.46 12.76
C GLY A 125 -9.95 6.15 13.68
N LEU A 126 -10.02 5.01 14.36
CA LEU A 126 -8.88 4.42 15.06
C LEU A 126 -8.21 3.41 14.14
N GLY A 127 -7.00 2.97 14.52
CA GLY A 127 -6.35 1.88 13.83
C GLY A 127 -5.06 1.46 14.48
N TYR A 128 -4.56 0.30 14.06
CA TYR A 128 -3.24 -0.16 14.47
C TYR A 128 -2.53 -0.88 13.33
N LEU A 129 -1.22 -0.86 13.42
CA LEU A 129 -0.31 -1.64 12.61
C LEU A 129 0.51 -2.53 13.54
N ARG A 130 0.45 -3.85 13.35
CA ARG A 130 1.07 -4.83 14.25
C ARG A 130 1.77 -5.95 13.47
N ASN A 131 2.89 -6.42 14.01
CA ASN A 131 3.67 -7.52 13.42
C ASN A 131 3.99 -7.30 11.93
N VAL A 132 4.70 -6.19 11.67
CA VAL A 132 5.13 -5.81 10.33
C VAL A 132 6.65 -5.81 10.30
N SER A 133 7.23 -6.50 9.33
CA SER A 133 8.69 -6.62 9.19
C SER A 133 9.10 -6.41 7.74
N LYS A 134 10.23 -5.71 7.56
CA LYS A 134 10.91 -5.58 6.27
C LYS A 134 12.38 -5.99 6.41
N TYR A 135 12.86 -6.92 5.58
CA TYR A 135 14.27 -7.36 5.57
C TYR A 135 14.81 -7.81 4.20
#